data_AF-A0A0G4FAI2-F1
#
_entry.id   AF-A0A0G4FAI2-F1
#
_cell.length_a   1.000
_cell.length_b   1.000
_cell.length_c   1.000
_cell.angle_alpha   90.00
_cell.angle_beta   90.00
_cell.angle_gamma   90.00
#
_symmetry.space_group_name_H-M   'P 1'
#
loop_
_entity.id
_entity.type
_entity.pdbx_description
1 polymer ?
#
loop_
_entity_poly.entity_id
_entity_poly.type
_entity_poly.pdbx_seq_one_letter_code
_entity_poly.pdbx_strand_id
1 'polypeptide(L)'
;MKRGPLAAHKDSCRYRLIPCDFCYAQVRFGTKTAHLKVCEKVPVSCPNKCGEKPLRGEVAEHKKSRCVEEVVECPISGCGDRVKRKMLDDHEDASLKKHLKLLHRRMDLMESPDTVEGTVRFPDYAAQAAGKQKHEKIKSELFPFKGHQFFLEVYPQGVRKAPAGWASIFLCKEDDFKGVLTYDLQLSNAEGVSKVGSSSCDLTGQSACGRRKWCSSEKLLSVARAMEGGALEFRVSLSLPKKEKGTFAVSGCR
;
A
#
# COMPACT_ATOMS: atom_id res chain seq x y z
N MET A 1 9.20 59.88 -53.58
CA MET A 1 8.17 59.14 -52.82
C MET A 1 7.60 60.06 -51.74
N LYS A 2 6.33 60.46 -51.82
CA LYS A 2 5.71 61.34 -50.82
C LYS A 2 5.43 60.52 -49.56
N ARG A 3 6.06 60.87 -48.43
CA ARG A 3 5.75 60.30 -47.12
C ARG A 3 4.41 60.89 -46.67
N GLY A 4 3.36 60.09 -46.64
CA GLY A 4 2.06 60.51 -46.08
C GLY A 4 2.16 60.77 -44.57
N PRO A 5 1.19 61.50 -43.97
CA PRO A 5 1.23 61.84 -42.55
C PRO A 5 1.11 60.57 -41.68
N LEU A 6 2.20 60.24 -40.97
CA LEU A 6 2.32 59.07 -40.08
C LEU A 6 1.19 59.01 -39.03
N ALA A 7 0.66 60.17 -38.62
CA ALA A 7 -0.44 60.29 -37.68
C ALA A 7 -1.73 59.63 -38.20
N ALA A 8 -2.11 59.86 -39.46
CA ALA A 8 -3.34 59.30 -40.05
C ALA A 8 -3.25 57.78 -40.31
N HIS A 9 -2.03 57.27 -40.54
CA HIS A 9 -1.80 55.83 -40.73
C HIS A 9 -1.88 55.05 -39.41
N LYS A 10 -1.55 55.66 -38.27
CA LYS A 10 -1.51 55.00 -36.95
C LYS A 10 -2.85 54.32 -36.60
N ASP A 11 -3.96 54.94 -36.97
CA ASP A 11 -5.31 54.44 -36.67
C ASP A 11 -5.81 53.34 -37.63
N SER A 12 -5.22 53.24 -38.82
CA SER A 12 -5.54 52.19 -39.81
C SER A 12 -4.48 51.08 -39.88
N CYS A 13 -3.37 51.23 -39.16
CA CYS A 13 -2.26 50.28 -39.17
C CYS A 13 -2.65 48.94 -38.53
N ARG A 14 -2.62 47.86 -39.31
CA ARG A 14 -2.90 46.49 -38.84
C ARG A 14 -1.85 45.96 -37.84
N TYR A 15 -0.66 46.55 -37.83
CA TYR A 15 0.43 46.20 -36.91
C TYR A 15 0.44 47.03 -35.63
N ARG A 16 -0.50 47.97 -35.48
CA ARG A 16 -0.63 48.75 -34.24
C ARG A 16 -0.86 47.81 -33.05
N LEU A 17 -0.19 48.10 -31.94
CA LEU A 17 -0.40 47.39 -30.69
C LEU A 17 -1.62 47.96 -29.99
N ILE A 18 -2.50 47.06 -29.56
CA ILE A 18 -3.66 47.37 -28.73
C ILE A 18 -3.64 46.45 -27.51
N PRO A 19 -4.10 46.91 -26.34
CA PRO A 19 -4.25 46.03 -25.18
C PRO A 19 -5.36 44.99 -25.45
N CYS A 20 -5.13 43.77 -25.00
CA CYS A 20 -6.17 42.74 -24.93
C CYS A 20 -7.19 43.08 -23.84
N ASP A 21 -8.48 42.91 -24.13
CA ASP A 21 -9.56 43.27 -23.20
C ASP A 21 -9.58 42.38 -21.93
N PHE A 22 -8.88 41.24 -21.94
CA PHE A 22 -8.88 40.25 -20.85
C PHE A 22 -7.54 40.14 -20.13
N CYS A 23 -6.43 40.06 -20.87
CA CYS A 23 -5.10 39.92 -20.27
C CYS A 23 -4.28 41.22 -20.25
N TYR A 24 -4.79 42.30 -20.85
CA TYR A 24 -4.14 43.60 -20.98
C TYR A 24 -2.76 43.59 -21.67
N ALA A 25 -2.33 42.45 -22.21
CA ALA A 25 -1.11 42.34 -22.99
C ALA A 25 -1.26 43.11 -24.32
N GLN A 26 -0.16 43.73 -24.76
CA GLN A 26 -0.10 44.46 -26.02
C GLN A 26 -0.05 43.47 -27.20
N VAL A 27 -1.09 43.45 -28.02
CA VAL A 27 -1.23 42.54 -29.17
C VAL A 27 -1.44 43.34 -30.46
N ARG A 28 -0.97 42.81 -31.59
CA ARG A 28 -1.20 43.46 -32.89
C ARG A 28 -2.69 43.41 -33.23
N PHE A 29 -3.24 44.53 -33.70
CA PHE A 29 -4.66 44.64 -34.07
C PHE A 29 -5.10 43.54 -35.06
N GLY A 30 -4.31 43.28 -36.10
CA GLY A 30 -4.60 42.24 -37.09
C GLY A 30 -4.60 40.81 -36.55
N THR A 31 -3.97 40.56 -35.39
CA THR A 31 -3.92 39.23 -34.75
C THR A 31 -4.73 39.16 -33.46
N LYS A 32 -5.50 40.20 -33.10
CA LYS A 32 -6.31 40.21 -31.86
C LYS A 32 -7.21 38.99 -31.77
N THR A 33 -7.89 38.63 -32.86
CA THR A 33 -8.80 37.48 -32.93
C THR A 33 -8.07 36.15 -32.73
N ALA A 34 -6.86 36.02 -33.27
CA ALA A 34 -6.02 34.84 -33.06
C ALA A 34 -5.55 34.74 -31.60
N HIS A 35 -5.16 35.87 -31.00
CA HIS A 35 -4.80 35.94 -29.59
C HIS A 35 -5.97 35.52 -28.67
N LEU A 36 -7.20 35.98 -28.91
CA LEU A 36 -8.37 35.62 -28.09
C LEU A 36 -8.64 34.10 -28.06
N LYS A 37 -8.24 33.36 -29.10
CA LYS A 37 -8.36 31.89 -29.13
C LYS A 37 -7.40 31.18 -28.17
N VAL A 38 -6.27 31.80 -27.84
CA VAL A 38 -5.22 31.22 -26.97
C VAL A 38 -5.07 31.96 -25.64
N CYS A 39 -5.69 33.12 -25.48
CA CYS A 39 -5.58 33.93 -24.27
C CYS A 39 -6.17 33.19 -23.06
N GLU A 40 -5.34 33.01 -22.03
CA GLU A 40 -5.68 32.29 -20.80
C GLU A 40 -6.73 33.01 -19.95
N LYS A 41 -6.78 34.35 -20.02
CA LYS A 41 -7.73 35.18 -19.27
C LYS A 41 -9.09 35.34 -19.95
N VAL A 42 -9.32 34.65 -21.08
CA VAL A 42 -10.65 34.65 -21.73
C VAL A 42 -11.55 33.66 -20.99
N PRO A 43 -12.73 34.08 -20.50
CA PRO A 43 -13.74 33.16 -19.96
C PRO A 43 -14.23 32.21 -21.04
N VAL A 44 -14.21 30.90 -20.75
CA VAL A 44 -14.67 29.85 -21.65
C VAL A 44 -15.70 28.97 -20.94
N SER A 45 -16.70 28.50 -21.68
CA SER A 45 -17.68 27.57 -21.13
C SER A 45 -17.00 26.29 -20.64
N CYS A 46 -17.37 25.85 -19.44
CA CYS A 46 -16.85 24.60 -18.90
C CYS A 46 -17.15 23.41 -19.83
N PRO A 47 -16.15 22.54 -20.13
CA PRO A 47 -16.34 21.35 -20.98
C PRO A 47 -17.42 20.39 -20.48
N ASN A 48 -17.61 20.33 -19.15
CA ASN A 48 -18.62 19.49 -18.51
C ASN A 48 -20.02 20.11 -18.52
N LYS A 49 -20.18 21.28 -19.15
CA LYS A 49 -21.45 22.01 -19.27
C LYS A 49 -22.12 22.29 -17.91
N CYS A 50 -21.32 22.59 -16.89
CA CYS A 50 -21.82 22.93 -15.54
C CYS A 50 -22.49 24.32 -15.46
N GLY A 51 -22.49 25.11 -16.53
CA GLY A 51 -23.05 26.46 -16.59
C GLY A 51 -22.05 27.57 -16.28
N GLU A 52 -20.93 27.27 -15.61
CA GLU A 52 -19.87 28.26 -15.33
C GLU A 52 -18.97 28.54 -16.55
N LYS A 53 -18.38 29.74 -16.54
CA LYS A 53 -17.40 30.20 -17.54
C LYS A 53 -16.06 30.54 -16.88
N PRO A 54 -15.28 29.54 -16.41
CA PRO A 54 -13.95 29.79 -15.86
C PRO A 54 -13.01 30.41 -16.91
N LEU A 55 -11.93 31.06 -16.45
CA LEU A 55 -10.88 31.51 -17.35
C LEU A 55 -10.24 30.30 -18.04
N ARG A 56 -9.85 30.44 -19.32
CA ARG A 56 -9.23 29.36 -20.09
C ARG A 56 -8.07 28.70 -19.36
N GLY A 57 -7.23 29.48 -18.69
CA GLY A 57 -6.11 28.97 -17.88
C GLY A 57 -6.54 28.24 -16.61
N GLU A 58 -7.74 28.52 -16.08
CA GLU A 58 -8.25 28.01 -14.81
C GLU A 58 -9.23 26.83 -14.98
N VAL A 59 -9.58 26.45 -16.22
CA VAL A 59 -10.53 25.35 -16.49
C VAL A 59 -10.10 24.05 -15.77
N ALA A 60 -8.81 23.74 -15.75
CA ALA A 60 -8.30 22.55 -15.09
C ALA A 60 -8.50 22.58 -13.56
N GLU A 61 -8.24 23.73 -12.93
CA GLU A 61 -8.49 23.93 -11.50
C GLU A 61 -9.98 23.87 -11.18
N HIS A 62 -10.81 24.56 -11.97
CA HIS A 62 -12.26 24.53 -11.84
C HIS A 62 -12.79 23.08 -11.88
N LYS A 63 -12.35 22.26 -12.85
CA LYS A 63 -12.74 20.84 -12.91
C LYS A 63 -12.35 20.10 -11.62
N LYS A 64 -11.10 20.29 -11.18
CA LYS A 64 -10.55 19.59 -10.02
C LYS A 64 -11.25 19.93 -8.70
N SER A 65 -11.69 21.16 -8.47
CA SER A 65 -12.21 21.58 -7.15
C SER A 65 -13.62 22.16 -7.13
N ARG A 66 -14.16 22.69 -8.24
CA ARG A 66 -15.40 23.49 -8.22
C ARG A 66 -16.54 22.93 -9.08
N CYS A 67 -16.21 22.37 -10.25
CA CYS A 67 -17.19 21.87 -11.23
C CYS A 67 -18.17 20.84 -10.65
N VAL A 68 -19.42 21.23 -10.42
CA VAL A 68 -20.45 20.36 -9.85
C VAL A 68 -20.78 19.12 -10.70
N GLU A 69 -20.52 19.20 -12.00
CA GLU A 69 -20.71 18.10 -12.97
C GLU A 69 -19.46 17.22 -13.15
N GLU A 70 -18.33 17.53 -12.51
CA GLU A 70 -17.15 16.66 -12.57
C GLU A 70 -17.42 15.36 -11.83
N VAL A 71 -17.02 14.23 -12.42
CA VAL A 71 -17.10 12.92 -11.78
C VAL A 71 -15.90 12.76 -10.84
N VAL A 72 -16.19 12.69 -9.55
CA VAL A 72 -15.21 12.52 -8.47
C VAL A 72 -15.34 11.13 -7.86
N GLU A 73 -14.24 10.62 -7.33
CA GLU A 73 -14.23 9.39 -6.54
C GLU A 73 -14.68 9.68 -5.10
N CYS A 74 -15.43 8.76 -4.51
CA CYS A 74 -15.84 8.83 -3.12
C CYS A 74 -14.60 8.90 -2.19
N PRO A 75 -14.55 9.84 -1.23
CA PRO A 75 -13.37 10.03 -0.36
C PRO A 75 -13.14 8.86 0.60
N ILE A 76 -14.11 7.98 0.80
CA ILE A 76 -14.02 6.85 1.74
C ILE A 76 -13.18 5.73 1.12
N SER A 77 -12.04 5.46 1.77
CA SER A 77 -11.09 4.43 1.35
C SER A 77 -11.76 3.05 1.26
N GLY A 78 -11.72 2.45 0.07
CA GLY A 78 -12.34 1.15 -0.21
C GLY A 78 -13.77 1.22 -0.74
N CYS A 79 -14.37 2.42 -0.87
CA CYS A 79 -15.67 2.57 -1.53
C CYS A 79 -15.56 2.43 -3.06
N GLY A 80 -14.61 3.16 -3.68
CA GLY A 80 -14.28 3.06 -5.10
C GLY A 80 -15.34 3.63 -6.07
N ASP A 81 -16.45 4.15 -5.55
CA ASP A 81 -17.55 4.66 -6.39
C ASP A 81 -17.19 6.02 -7.01
N ARG A 82 -17.63 6.23 -8.24
CA ARG A 82 -17.41 7.45 -9.04
C ARG A 82 -18.74 8.12 -9.31
N VAL A 83 -18.95 9.30 -8.74
CA VAL A 83 -20.21 10.04 -8.82
C VAL A 83 -19.95 11.49 -9.21
N LYS A 84 -20.95 12.18 -9.77
CA LYS A 84 -20.84 13.62 -10.00
C LYS A 84 -20.68 14.34 -8.66
N ARG A 85 -19.84 15.38 -8.60
CA ARG A 85 -19.58 16.15 -7.36
C ARG A 85 -20.88 16.61 -6.68
N LYS A 86 -21.88 17.04 -7.45
CA LYS A 86 -23.19 17.43 -6.90
C LYS A 86 -23.99 16.30 -6.24
N MET A 87 -23.76 15.05 -6.66
CA MET A 87 -24.43 13.85 -6.14
C MET A 87 -23.61 13.16 -5.06
N LEU A 88 -22.47 13.74 -4.67
CA LEU A 88 -21.57 13.12 -3.69
C LEU A 88 -22.23 13.05 -2.31
N ASP A 89 -22.92 14.12 -1.92
CA ASP A 89 -23.67 14.20 -0.65
C ASP A 89 -24.77 13.12 -0.59
N ASP A 90 -25.62 13.06 -1.61
CA ASP A 90 -26.65 12.01 -1.75
C ASP A 90 -26.05 10.59 -1.73
N HIS A 91 -24.88 10.39 -2.34
CA HIS A 91 -24.17 9.12 -2.31
C HIS A 91 -23.67 8.77 -0.92
N GLU A 92 -23.12 9.74 -0.17
CA GLU A 92 -22.60 9.55 1.18
C GLU A 92 -23.72 9.07 2.12
N ASP A 93 -24.90 9.68 2.02
CA ASP A 93 -26.08 9.28 2.77
C ASP A 93 -26.63 7.92 2.35
N ALA A 94 -26.84 7.71 1.04
CA ALA A 94 -27.35 6.44 0.52
C ALA A 94 -26.41 5.26 0.78
N SER A 95 -25.11 5.51 0.81
CA SER A 95 -24.06 4.50 1.00
C SER A 95 -23.55 4.41 2.43
N LEU A 96 -24.16 5.11 3.39
CA LEU A 96 -23.71 5.13 4.79
C LEU A 96 -23.52 3.72 5.38
N LYS A 97 -24.44 2.78 5.09
CA LYS A 97 -24.32 1.39 5.55
C LYS A 97 -23.12 0.66 4.93
N LYS A 98 -22.80 0.93 3.66
CA LYS A 98 -21.59 0.40 2.99
C LYS A 98 -20.34 1.01 3.63
N HIS A 99 -20.35 2.31 3.86
CA HIS A 99 -19.27 3.06 4.50
C HIS A 99 -18.98 2.57 5.93
N LEU A 100 -20.01 2.40 6.75
CA LEU A 100 -19.87 1.86 8.11
C LEU A 100 -19.27 0.45 8.13
N LYS A 101 -19.65 -0.43 7.20
CA LYS A 101 -19.05 -1.77 7.10
C LYS A 101 -17.57 -1.72 6.71
N LEU A 102 -17.19 -0.81 5.81
CA LEU A 102 -15.79 -0.61 5.42
C LEU A 102 -14.96 -0.08 6.60
N LEU A 103 -15.51 0.87 7.35
CA LEU A 103 -14.89 1.40 8.57
C LEU A 103 -14.76 0.33 9.64
N HIS A 104 -15.81 -0.44 9.92
CA HIS A 104 -15.79 -1.54 10.88
C HIS A 104 -14.73 -2.58 10.52
N ARG A 105 -14.68 -3.02 9.25
CA ARG A 105 -13.64 -3.95 8.79
C ARG A 105 -12.24 -3.40 9.02
N ARG A 106 -12.03 -2.10 8.83
CA ARG A 106 -10.74 -1.44 9.11
C ARG A 106 -10.45 -1.39 10.62
N MET A 107 -11.47 -1.16 11.44
CA MET A 107 -11.37 -1.22 12.91
C MET A 107 -11.03 -2.64 13.38
N ASP A 108 -11.66 -3.68 12.85
CA ASP A 108 -11.34 -5.09 13.16
C ASP A 108 -9.88 -5.43 12.85
N LEU A 109 -9.35 -4.91 11.73
CA LEU A 109 -7.93 -5.06 11.37
C LEU A 109 -7.01 -4.31 12.36
N MET A 110 -7.49 -3.24 12.98
CA MET A 110 -6.78 -2.51 14.04
C MET A 110 -6.93 -3.16 15.42
N GLU A 111 -8.07 -3.81 15.71
CA GLU A 111 -8.37 -4.45 17.00
C GLU A 111 -7.81 -5.87 17.13
N SER A 112 -7.58 -6.57 16.01
CA SER A 112 -6.83 -7.82 16.05
C SER A 112 -5.50 -7.60 16.77
N PRO A 113 -5.10 -8.49 17.70
CA PRO A 113 -3.95 -8.23 18.53
C PRO A 113 -2.70 -8.03 17.66
N ASP A 114 -1.89 -7.02 18.00
CA ASP A 114 -0.63 -6.73 17.31
C ASP A 114 0.34 -7.91 17.39
N THR A 115 0.09 -8.85 18.30
CA THR A 115 0.84 -10.09 18.47
C THR A 115 -0.13 -11.26 18.60
N VAL A 116 0.00 -12.27 17.75
CA VAL A 116 -0.71 -13.55 17.87
C VAL A 116 0.31 -14.61 18.25
N GLU A 117 0.03 -15.36 19.32
CA GLU A 117 0.78 -16.56 19.69
C GLU A 117 -0.09 -17.79 19.46
N GLY A 118 0.47 -18.82 18.84
CA GLY A 118 -0.20 -20.10 18.60
C GLY A 118 0.79 -21.26 18.57
N THR A 119 0.27 -22.47 18.70
CA THR A 119 1.08 -23.70 18.60
C THR A 119 0.80 -24.39 17.27
N VAL A 120 1.85 -24.61 16.49
CA VAL A 120 1.83 -25.33 15.22
C VAL A 120 2.38 -26.73 15.45
N ARG A 121 1.55 -27.75 15.20
CA ARG A 121 1.89 -29.16 15.39
C ARG A 121 2.15 -29.85 14.06
N PHE A 122 3.21 -30.65 14.02
CA PHE A 122 3.55 -31.55 12.92
C PHE A 122 3.35 -32.99 13.40
N PRO A 123 2.21 -33.64 13.08
CA PRO A 123 1.98 -35.03 13.45
C PRO A 123 2.97 -35.95 12.73
N ASP A 124 3.40 -37.03 13.40
CA ASP A 124 4.30 -38.05 12.84
C ASP A 124 5.60 -37.51 12.23
N TYR A 125 6.09 -36.35 12.71
CA TYR A 125 7.29 -35.71 12.18
C TYR A 125 8.49 -36.66 12.15
N ALA A 126 8.67 -37.49 13.18
CA ALA A 126 9.78 -38.44 13.24
C ALA A 126 9.74 -39.46 12.08
N ALA A 127 8.56 -39.97 11.74
CA ALA A 127 8.38 -40.90 10.62
C ALA A 127 8.55 -40.18 9.28
N GLN A 128 7.93 -39.01 9.14
CA GLN A 128 8.02 -38.20 7.92
C GLN A 128 9.46 -37.77 7.64
N ALA A 129 10.23 -37.38 8.66
CA ALA A 129 11.61 -36.90 8.51
C ALA A 129 12.62 -38.02 8.21
N ALA A 130 12.37 -39.25 8.66
CA ALA A 130 13.27 -40.39 8.45
C ALA A 130 13.47 -40.74 6.96
N GLY A 131 12.44 -40.53 6.14
CA GLY A 131 12.50 -40.79 4.69
C GLY A 131 12.93 -39.58 3.85
N LYS A 132 13.17 -38.41 4.45
CA LYS A 132 13.38 -37.16 3.69
C LYS A 132 14.84 -36.94 3.33
N GLN A 133 15.07 -36.49 2.11
CA GLN A 133 16.39 -36.10 1.61
C GLN A 133 16.66 -34.60 1.78
N LYS A 134 17.90 -34.17 1.52
CA LYS A 134 18.29 -32.76 1.55
C LYS A 134 17.40 -31.94 0.61
N HIS A 135 16.97 -30.76 1.06
CA HIS A 135 16.03 -29.88 0.36
C HIS A 135 14.56 -30.36 0.30
N GLU A 136 14.24 -31.52 0.84
CA GLU A 136 12.84 -31.90 1.03
C GLU A 136 12.26 -31.26 2.29
N LYS A 137 10.96 -30.96 2.23
CA LYS A 137 10.26 -30.17 3.23
C LYS A 137 9.00 -30.83 3.74
N ILE A 138 8.64 -30.47 4.96
CA ILE A 138 7.38 -30.79 5.62
C ILE A 138 6.70 -29.46 5.90
N LYS A 139 5.44 -29.33 5.46
CA LYS A 139 4.63 -28.12 5.64
C LYS A 139 3.68 -28.31 6.81
N SER A 140 3.46 -27.25 7.59
CA SER A 140 2.40 -27.23 8.59
C SER A 140 1.05 -26.94 7.96
N GLU A 141 0.00 -27.06 8.77
CA GLU A 141 -1.28 -26.44 8.47
C GLU A 141 -1.17 -24.91 8.39
N LEU A 142 -2.12 -24.31 7.69
CA LEU A 142 -2.24 -22.87 7.52
C LEU A 142 -2.81 -22.24 8.79
N PHE A 143 -2.26 -21.10 9.20
CA PHE A 143 -2.75 -20.33 10.33
C PHE A 143 -2.91 -18.84 9.96
N PRO A 144 -3.99 -18.18 10.44
CA PRO A 144 -4.29 -16.81 10.07
C PRO A 144 -3.52 -15.79 10.92
N PHE A 145 -3.08 -14.70 10.29
CA PHE A 145 -2.58 -13.49 10.97
C PHE A 145 -2.95 -12.24 10.17
N LYS A 146 -3.61 -11.26 10.83
CA LYS A 146 -4.04 -9.98 10.24
C LYS A 146 -4.80 -10.12 8.89
N GLY A 147 -5.60 -11.18 8.75
CA GLY A 147 -6.39 -11.45 7.55
C GLY A 147 -5.63 -12.17 6.41
N HIS A 148 -4.41 -12.65 6.66
CA HIS A 148 -3.58 -13.39 5.71
C HIS A 148 -3.22 -14.79 6.27
N GLN A 149 -2.97 -15.76 5.38
CA GLN A 149 -2.61 -17.13 5.73
C GLN A 149 -1.08 -17.35 5.70
N PHE A 150 -0.58 -17.99 6.76
CA PHE A 150 0.83 -18.34 6.93
C PHE A 150 0.99 -19.83 7.25
N PHE A 151 2.17 -20.38 6.97
CA PHE A 151 2.54 -21.74 7.35
C PHE A 151 4.03 -21.86 7.61
N LEU A 152 4.43 -22.93 8.29
CA LEU A 152 5.84 -23.27 8.52
C LEU A 152 6.30 -24.35 7.54
N GLU A 153 7.50 -24.17 7.00
CA GLU A 153 8.24 -25.19 6.26
C GLU A 153 9.46 -25.63 7.06
N VAL A 154 9.48 -26.91 7.46
CA VAL A 154 10.64 -27.53 8.10
C VAL A 154 11.35 -28.42 7.08
N TYR A 155 12.66 -28.25 6.97
CA TYR A 155 13.54 -29.07 6.14
C TYR A 155 14.40 -29.93 7.08
N PRO A 156 14.03 -31.21 7.34
CA PRO A 156 14.71 -32.04 8.33
C PRO A 156 16.21 -32.19 8.06
N GLN A 157 16.59 -32.32 6.78
CA GLN A 157 17.99 -32.42 6.33
C GLN A 157 18.57 -31.08 5.83
N GLY A 158 17.86 -29.99 6.07
CA GLY A 158 18.23 -28.64 5.65
C GLY A 158 18.05 -28.37 4.16
N VAL A 159 18.11 -27.09 3.80
CA VAL A 159 18.09 -26.64 2.40
C VAL A 159 19.42 -26.93 1.69
N ARG A 160 19.48 -26.82 0.35
CA ARG A 160 20.70 -27.09 -0.45
C ARG A 160 21.96 -26.41 0.11
N LYS A 161 21.83 -25.15 0.53
CA LYS A 161 22.90 -24.31 1.10
C LYS A 161 23.15 -24.52 2.60
N ALA A 162 22.39 -25.38 3.28
CA ALA A 162 22.59 -25.67 4.69
C ALA A 162 23.74 -26.69 4.88
N PRO A 163 24.51 -26.59 5.99
CA PRO A 163 25.49 -27.60 6.37
C PRO A 163 24.83 -28.97 6.60
N ALA A 164 25.59 -30.06 6.42
CA ALA A 164 25.09 -31.40 6.70
C ALA A 164 24.72 -31.55 8.19
N GLY A 165 23.62 -32.26 8.47
CA GLY A 165 23.12 -32.48 9.84
C GLY A 165 22.40 -31.29 10.47
N TRP A 166 22.15 -30.22 9.71
CA TRP A 166 21.38 -29.06 10.18
C TRP A 166 20.01 -28.98 9.51
N ALA A 167 18.98 -28.83 10.32
CA ALA A 167 17.64 -28.55 9.87
C ALA A 167 17.45 -27.05 9.61
N SER A 168 16.61 -26.75 8.62
CA SER A 168 16.18 -25.39 8.29
C SER A 168 14.70 -25.21 8.56
N ILE A 169 14.30 -24.01 8.96
CA ILE A 169 12.89 -23.66 9.17
C ILE A 169 12.58 -22.31 8.54
N PHE A 170 11.43 -22.21 7.89
CA PHE A 170 10.94 -20.99 7.26
C PHE A 170 9.46 -20.77 7.59
N LEU A 171 9.13 -19.52 7.87
CA LEU A 171 7.77 -18.99 7.86
C LEU A 171 7.47 -18.52 6.43
N CYS A 172 6.41 -19.06 5.85
CA CYS A 172 5.96 -18.76 4.51
C CYS A 172 4.60 -18.06 4.55
N LYS A 173 4.36 -17.17 3.58
CA LYS A 173 3.04 -16.62 3.30
C LYS A 173 2.43 -17.34 2.10
N GLU A 174 1.14 -17.59 2.16
CA GLU A 174 0.39 -18.09 1.00
C GLU A 174 -0.14 -16.93 0.14
N ASP A 175 -0.52 -15.83 0.80
CA ASP A 175 -1.12 -14.65 0.17
C ASP A 175 -0.10 -13.58 -0.24
N ASP A 176 -0.58 -12.55 -0.94
CA ASP A 176 0.15 -11.34 -1.32
C ASP A 176 0.43 -10.38 -0.14
N PHE A 177 0.64 -10.89 1.07
CA PHE A 177 1.00 -10.06 2.22
C PHE A 177 2.24 -9.22 1.91
N LYS A 178 2.14 -7.91 2.09
CA LYS A 178 3.21 -6.94 1.83
C LYS A 178 3.44 -6.14 3.09
N GLY A 179 4.56 -6.42 3.76
CA GLY A 179 4.96 -5.68 4.95
C GLY A 179 6.07 -6.38 5.71
N VAL A 180 6.56 -5.68 6.73
CA VAL A 180 7.51 -6.20 7.70
C VAL A 180 6.74 -6.91 8.82
N LEU A 181 7.21 -8.08 9.22
CA LEU A 181 6.65 -8.90 10.29
C LEU A 181 7.78 -9.33 11.22
N THR A 182 7.55 -9.27 12.54
CA THR A 182 8.44 -9.87 13.53
C THR A 182 7.86 -11.21 13.95
N TYR A 183 8.65 -12.27 13.82
CA TYR A 183 8.24 -13.62 14.18
C TYR A 183 9.22 -14.25 15.17
N ASP A 184 8.69 -15.03 16.10
CA ASP A 184 9.43 -15.81 17.09
C ASP A 184 8.99 -17.27 16.95
N LEU A 185 9.94 -18.19 16.78
CA LEU A 185 9.67 -19.63 16.70
C LEU A 185 10.41 -20.32 17.84
N GLN A 186 9.65 -20.95 18.72
CA GLN A 186 10.18 -21.74 19.82
C GLN A 186 9.70 -23.18 19.68
N LEU A 187 10.62 -24.12 19.84
CA LEU A 187 10.25 -25.52 19.89
C LEU A 187 9.66 -25.82 21.28
N SER A 188 8.38 -26.21 21.32
CA SER A 188 7.71 -26.60 22.55
C SER A 188 8.28 -27.96 22.98
N ASN A 189 8.54 -28.14 24.28
CA ASN A 189 9.07 -29.36 24.91
C ASN A 189 10.57 -29.65 24.79
N ALA A 190 11.40 -28.61 24.80
CA ALA A 190 12.81 -28.85 25.02
C ALA A 190 13.44 -27.73 25.87
N GLU A 191 13.55 -28.00 27.17
CA GLU A 191 14.33 -27.16 28.08
C GLU A 191 15.75 -26.98 27.51
N GLY A 192 16.12 -25.74 27.18
CA GLY A 192 17.43 -25.43 26.62
C GLY A 192 17.60 -25.59 25.10
N VAL A 193 16.51 -25.67 24.31
CA VAL A 193 16.61 -25.71 22.84
C VAL A 193 16.52 -24.32 22.23
N SER A 194 17.42 -24.09 21.27
CA SER A 194 17.67 -22.83 20.57
C SER A 194 16.38 -22.16 20.12
N LYS A 195 15.93 -21.16 20.89
CA LYS A 195 14.93 -20.20 20.43
C LYS A 195 15.39 -19.68 19.08
N VAL A 196 14.55 -19.71 18.05
CA VAL A 196 14.72 -18.79 16.92
C VAL A 196 14.46 -17.42 17.54
N GLY A 197 15.52 -16.78 18.05
CA GLY A 197 15.40 -15.45 18.64
C GLY A 197 14.63 -14.55 17.70
N SER A 198 13.75 -13.72 18.27
CA SER A 198 12.80 -12.89 17.54
C SER A 198 13.47 -12.25 16.33
N SER A 199 12.98 -12.61 15.15
CA SER A 199 13.56 -12.23 13.86
C SER A 199 12.55 -11.39 13.11
N SER A 200 12.98 -10.23 12.61
CA SER A 200 12.16 -9.38 11.74
C SER A 200 12.44 -9.74 10.29
N CYS A 201 11.39 -9.88 9.48
CA CYS A 201 11.52 -10.15 8.06
C CYS A 201 10.58 -9.25 7.25
N ASP A 202 11.12 -8.72 6.14
CA ASP A 202 10.34 -7.99 5.15
C ASP A 202 9.84 -8.97 4.09
N LEU A 203 8.53 -9.18 4.06
CA LEU A 203 7.89 -10.04 3.08
C LEU A 203 7.44 -9.28 1.82
N THR A 204 7.84 -8.02 1.64
CA THR A 204 7.66 -7.32 0.36
C THR A 204 8.57 -7.93 -0.71
N GLY A 205 7.96 -8.66 -1.66
CA GLY A 205 8.71 -9.38 -2.71
C GLY A 205 9.40 -10.67 -2.26
N GLN A 206 9.29 -11.06 -1.00
CA GLN A 206 9.74 -12.37 -0.49
C GLN A 206 8.54 -13.25 -0.13
N SER A 207 8.62 -14.55 -0.46
CA SER A 207 7.58 -15.55 -0.15
C SER A 207 7.80 -16.30 1.16
N ALA A 208 9.03 -16.24 1.70
CA ALA A 208 9.41 -16.97 2.90
C ALA A 208 10.54 -16.27 3.65
N CYS A 209 10.52 -16.33 4.98
CA CYS A 209 11.58 -15.86 5.85
C CYS A 209 11.91 -16.89 6.93
N GLY A 210 13.20 -17.09 7.24
CA GLY A 210 13.59 -18.22 8.07
C GLY A 210 15.09 -18.38 8.28
N ARG A 211 15.45 -19.44 9.01
CA ARG A 211 16.85 -19.79 9.31
C ARG A 211 17.26 -21.04 8.55
N ARG A 212 18.30 -20.88 7.72
CA ARG A 212 18.94 -22.00 6.99
C ARG A 212 19.67 -22.96 7.92
N LYS A 213 20.27 -22.44 8.99
CA LYS A 213 20.98 -23.19 10.02
C LYS A 213 20.25 -22.92 11.33
N TRP A 214 19.26 -23.74 11.65
CA TRP A 214 18.45 -23.52 12.85
C TRP A 214 18.84 -24.44 13.99
N CYS A 215 18.60 -25.75 13.84
CA CYS A 215 18.83 -26.77 14.86
C CYS A 215 19.48 -27.99 14.23
N SER A 216 20.13 -28.85 15.03
CA SER A 216 20.62 -30.13 14.51
C SER A 216 19.45 -31.06 14.19
N SER A 217 19.54 -31.74 13.05
CA SER A 217 18.50 -32.66 12.57
C SER A 217 18.22 -33.78 13.58
N GLU A 218 19.29 -34.28 14.20
CA GLU A 218 19.22 -35.29 15.26
C GLU A 218 18.43 -34.81 16.48
N LYS A 219 18.62 -33.55 16.90
CA LYS A 219 17.94 -32.98 18.05
C LYS A 219 16.44 -32.76 17.79
N LEU A 220 16.06 -32.43 16.55
CA LEU A 220 14.63 -32.38 16.18
C LEU A 220 13.99 -33.75 16.20
N LEU A 221 14.70 -34.77 15.70
CA LEU A 221 14.21 -36.15 15.71
C LEU A 221 14.10 -36.69 17.14
N SER A 222 15.06 -36.38 18.03
CA SER A 222 14.99 -36.81 19.43
C SER A 222 13.81 -36.17 20.15
N VAL A 223 13.56 -34.88 19.93
CA VAL A 223 12.38 -34.20 20.50
C VAL A 223 11.08 -34.78 19.94
N ALA A 224 11.00 -34.98 18.62
CA ALA A 224 9.80 -35.56 18.01
C ALA A 224 9.51 -36.98 18.53
N ARG A 225 10.53 -37.82 18.71
CA ARG A 225 10.38 -39.19 19.25
C ARG A 225 9.99 -39.21 20.72
N ALA A 226 10.34 -38.18 21.50
CA ALA A 226 9.96 -38.07 22.90
C ALA A 226 8.48 -37.70 23.10
N MET A 227 7.83 -37.18 22.05
CA MET A 227 6.42 -36.79 22.06
C MET A 227 5.51 -37.96 21.66
N GLU A 228 4.33 -38.02 22.25
CA GLU A 228 3.29 -38.98 21.84
C GLU A 228 2.94 -38.80 20.36
N GLY A 229 2.96 -39.90 19.61
CA GLY A 229 2.72 -39.90 18.17
C GLY A 229 3.85 -39.30 17.33
N GLY A 230 5.08 -39.20 17.86
CA GLY A 230 6.23 -38.75 17.07
C GLY A 230 6.13 -37.29 16.60
N ALA A 231 5.28 -36.49 17.26
CA ALA A 231 4.90 -35.16 16.81
C ALA A 231 5.91 -34.08 17.21
N LEU A 232 6.00 -33.03 16.39
CA LEU A 232 6.86 -31.87 16.66
C LEU A 232 5.99 -30.62 16.81
N GLU A 233 6.14 -29.88 17.91
CA GLU A 233 5.32 -28.70 18.21
C GLU A 233 6.16 -27.43 18.28
N PHE A 234 5.67 -26.38 17.63
CA PHE A 234 6.30 -25.07 17.58
C PHE A 234 5.36 -24.03 18.15
N ARG A 235 5.79 -23.29 19.16
CA ARG A 235 5.16 -22.03 19.54
C ARG A 235 5.61 -20.96 18.56
N VAL A 236 4.65 -20.37 17.87
CA VAL A 236 4.84 -19.31 16.88
C VAL A 236 4.22 -18.04 17.45
N SER A 237 5.04 -16.99 17.56
CA SER A 237 4.55 -15.64 17.86
C SER A 237 4.76 -14.75 16.64
N LEU A 238 3.68 -14.19 16.09
CA LEU A 238 3.72 -13.24 14.98
C LEU A 238 3.30 -11.87 15.48
N SER A 239 4.09 -10.84 15.17
CA SER A 239 3.78 -9.46 15.54
C SER A 239 4.12 -8.46 14.45
N LEU A 240 3.28 -7.43 14.32
CA LEU A 240 3.62 -6.28 13.47
C LEU A 240 4.69 -5.44 14.16
N PRO A 241 5.65 -4.85 13.42
CA PRO A 241 6.59 -3.89 13.99
C PRO A 241 5.80 -2.74 14.63
N LYS A 242 6.03 -2.52 15.92
CA LYS A 242 5.41 -1.42 16.66
C LYS A 242 5.73 -0.12 15.92
N LYS A 243 4.70 0.61 15.46
CA LYS A 243 4.88 1.96 14.93
C LYS A 243 5.56 2.78 16.02
N GLU A 244 6.73 3.34 15.73
CA GLU A 244 7.42 4.22 16.68
C GLU A 244 6.45 5.32 17.11
N LYS A 245 6.22 5.45 18.42
CA LYS A 245 5.43 6.53 18.99
C LYS A 245 6.14 7.83 18.62
N GLY A 246 5.49 8.69 17.83
CA GLY A 246 6.03 10.00 17.47
C GLY A 246 6.32 10.79 18.74
N THR A 247 7.59 11.03 19.03
CA THR A 247 8.02 11.95 20.08
C THR A 247 7.93 13.37 19.54
N PHE A 248 7.25 14.24 20.27
CA PHE A 248 7.26 15.68 20.01
C PHE A 248 7.95 16.38 21.17
N ALA A 249 8.83 17.32 20.87
CA ALA A 249 9.45 18.21 21.84
C ALA A 249 8.86 19.61 21.63
N VAL A 250 8.30 20.21 22.68
CA VAL A 250 7.83 21.59 22.67
C VAL A 250 8.83 22.43 23.46
N SER A 251 9.53 23.33 22.78
CA SER A 251 10.29 24.41 23.41
C SER A 251 9.46 25.69 23.30
N GLY A 252 8.97 26.20 24.43
CA GLY A 252 8.29 27.49 24.53
C GLY A 252 9.15 28.50 25.29
N CYS A 253 9.32 29.70 24.73
CA CYS A 253 9.73 30.88 25.50
C CYS A 253 8.45 31.65 25.87
N ARG A 254 8.26 31.93 27.15
CA ARG A 254 7.24 32.87 27.64
C ARG A 254 7.71 34.31 27.46
#